data_AF-A0A7W6F674-F1
#
_entry.id   AF-A0A7W6F674-F1
#
_cell.length_a   1.000
_cell.length_b   1.000
_cell.length_c   1.000
_cell.angle_alpha   90.00
_cell.angle_beta   90.00
_cell.angle_gamma   90.00
#
_symmetry.space_group_name_H-M   'P 1'
#
loop_
_entity.id
_entity.type
_entity.pdbx_description
1 polymer ?
#
loop_
_entity_poly.entity_id
_entity_poly.type
_entity_poly.pdbx_seq_one_letter_code
_entity_poly.pdbx_strand_id
1 'polypeptide(L)'
;MGEQLYFVVDLRREWTKNPYITLWRPDSAGYAYPLPWAGRYTESEIIKSGSYHTCRRYLEKLRDHVGVGERFAVRCEDIEALATDPDTEGCGRIDGNTGPVVRNSGAMRLKLRRLRFELPDAVPSPAQARGR
;
A
#
# COMPACT_ATOMS: atom_id res chain seq x y z
N MET A 1 19.04 15.85 1.68
CA MET A 1 17.62 15.52 1.38
C MET A 1 17.36 14.18 2.02
N GLY A 2 16.33 14.06 2.85
CA GLY A 2 15.97 12.77 3.46
C GLY A 2 15.49 11.79 2.39
N GLU A 3 15.65 10.50 2.66
CA GLU A 3 15.12 9.45 1.79
C GLU A 3 13.58 9.46 1.85
N GLN A 4 12.90 9.42 0.70
CA GLN A 4 11.45 9.38 0.65
C GLN A 4 10.96 8.01 1.15
N LEU A 5 10.08 8.04 2.15
CA LEU A 5 9.48 6.85 2.73
C LEU A 5 8.04 6.66 2.24
N TYR A 6 7.65 5.38 2.19
CA TYR A 6 6.37 4.91 1.70
C TYR A 6 5.76 3.90 2.67
N PHE A 7 4.44 3.93 2.79
CA PHE A 7 3.66 2.81 3.32
C PHE A 7 3.14 1.98 2.14
N VAL A 8 3.03 0.67 2.33
CA VAL A 8 2.37 -0.21 1.35
C VAL A 8 0.92 -0.41 1.76
N VAL A 9 0.02 0.11 0.94
CA VAL A 9 -1.44 0.00 1.10
C VAL A 9 -1.93 -1.28 0.44
N ASP A 10 -2.77 -2.05 1.13
CA ASP A 10 -3.48 -3.20 0.58
C ASP A 10 -5.01 -2.94 0.58
N LEU A 11 -5.57 -2.90 -0.62
CA LEU A 11 -6.97 -2.62 -0.93
C LEU A 11 -7.65 -3.83 -1.58
N ARG A 12 -7.16 -5.06 -1.41
CA ARG A 12 -7.86 -6.25 -1.89
C ARG A 12 -9.33 -6.27 -1.44
N ARG A 13 -10.19 -6.90 -2.25
CA ARG A 13 -11.64 -6.95 -2.01
C ARG A 13 -12.02 -7.49 -0.63
N GLU A 14 -11.29 -8.46 -0.10
CA GLU A 14 -11.52 -9.05 1.22
C GLU A 14 -11.41 -8.03 2.38
N TRP A 15 -10.65 -6.95 2.20
CA TRP A 15 -10.42 -5.92 3.23
C TRP A 15 -11.45 -4.79 3.19
N THR A 16 -12.39 -4.79 2.23
CA THR A 16 -13.36 -3.68 2.09
C THR A 16 -14.33 -3.56 3.26
N LYS A 17 -14.49 -4.63 4.06
CA LYS A 17 -15.35 -4.64 5.25
C LYS A 17 -14.63 -4.12 6.50
N ASN A 18 -13.30 -3.98 6.45
CA ASN A 18 -12.54 -3.50 7.59
C ASN A 18 -12.76 -2.00 7.77
N PRO A 19 -12.84 -1.50 9.02
CA PRO A 19 -13.07 -0.09 9.30
C PRO A 19 -11.92 0.82 8.86
N TYR A 20 -10.71 0.26 8.72
CA TYR A 20 -9.49 0.98 8.39
C TYR A 20 -8.77 0.41 7.17
N ILE A 21 -8.00 1.28 6.54
CA ILE A 21 -7.09 0.92 5.45
C ILE A 21 -6.01 0.00 6.01
N THR A 22 -5.70 -1.02 5.21
CA THR A 22 -4.71 -2.03 5.57
C THR A 22 -3.36 -1.62 5.05
N LEU A 23 -2.38 -1.66 5.95
CA LEU A 23 -0.99 -1.39 5.67
C LEU A 23 -0.15 -2.63 5.94
N TRP A 24 0.94 -2.77 5.21
CA TRP A 24 1.93 -3.80 5.48
C TRP A 24 2.74 -3.43 6.73
N ARG A 25 3.07 -4.43 7.54
CA ARG A 25 3.98 -4.29 8.69
C ARG A 25 5.43 -4.20 8.22
N PRO A 26 6.37 -3.76 9.07
CA PRO A 26 7.81 -3.83 8.78
C PRO A 26 8.23 -5.22 8.28
N ASP A 27 9.27 -5.24 7.44
CA ASP A 27 9.81 -6.45 6.82
C ASP A 27 8.79 -7.27 6.02
N SER A 28 7.67 -6.64 5.63
CA SER A 28 6.59 -7.28 4.89
C SER A 28 5.93 -8.44 5.67
N ALA A 29 6.04 -8.42 7.01
CA ALA A 29 5.62 -9.48 7.91
C ALA A 29 4.19 -9.27 8.44
N GLY A 30 3.22 -9.36 7.53
CA GLY A 30 1.79 -9.25 7.85
C GLY A 30 1.24 -7.83 7.76
N TYR A 31 0.15 -7.58 8.47
CA TYR A 31 -0.70 -6.41 8.22
C TYR A 31 -1.03 -5.63 9.51
N ALA A 32 -1.27 -4.34 9.35
CA ALA A 32 -1.65 -3.43 10.41
C ALA A 32 -2.67 -2.39 9.92
N TYR A 33 -3.38 -1.79 10.87
CA TYR A 33 -4.23 -0.61 10.63
C TYR A 33 -3.59 0.68 11.19
N PRO A 34 -2.99 0.67 12.40
CA PRO A 34 -2.34 1.87 12.94
C PRO A 34 -1.03 2.17 12.22
N LEU A 35 -0.80 3.44 11.92
CA LEU A 35 0.44 3.91 11.31
C LEU A 35 1.70 3.58 12.14
N PRO A 36 1.69 3.61 13.49
CA PRO A 36 2.85 3.22 14.27
C PRO A 36 3.27 1.76 14.10
N TRP A 37 2.36 0.89 13.65
CA TRP A 37 2.64 -0.53 13.40
C TRP A 37 2.93 -0.83 11.94
N ALA A 38 2.74 0.14 11.05
CA ALA A 38 2.97 -0.01 9.63
C ALA A 38 4.46 0.10 9.29
N GLY A 39 4.90 -0.69 8.30
CA GLY A 39 6.24 -0.65 7.76
C GLY A 39 6.45 0.61 6.92
N ARG A 40 7.58 1.28 7.16
CA ARG A 40 8.04 2.40 6.34
C ARG A 40 9.14 1.90 5.44
N TYR A 41 8.91 1.97 4.14
CA TYR A 41 9.80 1.46 3.11
C TYR A 41 10.42 2.60 2.34
N THR A 42 11.69 2.48 2.02
CA THR A 42 12.40 3.39 1.13
C THR A 42 11.91 3.25 -0.31
N GLU A 43 12.08 4.30 -1.11
CA GLU A 43 11.80 4.23 -2.54
C GLU A 43 12.55 3.07 -3.22
N SER A 44 13.82 2.86 -2.84
CA SER A 44 14.68 1.80 -3.35
C SER A 44 14.12 0.40 -3.06
N GLU A 45 13.58 0.18 -1.86
CA GLU A 45 12.93 -1.08 -1.51
C GLU A 45 11.65 -1.30 -2.31
N ILE A 46 10.83 -0.26 -2.49
CA ILE A 46 9.61 -0.33 -3.31
C ILE A 46 9.97 -0.70 -4.75
N ILE A 47 10.91 0.01 -5.36
CA ILE A 47 11.37 -0.27 -6.73
C ILE A 47 11.92 -1.69 -6.85
N LYS A 48 12.80 -2.09 -5.93
CA LYS A 48 13.41 -3.44 -5.93
C LYS A 48 12.39 -4.56 -5.78
N SER A 49 11.35 -4.33 -4.97
CA SER A 49 10.29 -5.32 -4.73
C SER A 49 9.29 -5.45 -5.89
N GLY A 50 9.18 -4.42 -6.73
CA GLY A 50 8.35 -4.43 -7.94
C GLY A 50 6.90 -4.87 -7.66
N SER A 51 6.47 -5.93 -8.33
CA SER A 51 5.10 -6.46 -8.22
C SER A 51 4.72 -6.96 -6.82
N TYR A 52 5.70 -7.18 -5.94
CA TYR A 52 5.44 -7.65 -4.57
C TYR A 52 4.74 -6.57 -3.71
N HIS A 53 5.17 -5.32 -3.79
CA HIS A 53 4.54 -4.19 -3.07
C HIS A 53 3.66 -3.31 -3.94
N THR A 54 3.72 -3.46 -5.27
CA THR A 54 2.86 -2.70 -6.19
C THR A 54 2.26 -3.62 -7.24
N CYS A 55 0.99 -3.97 -7.13
CA CYS A 55 0.32 -4.79 -8.13
C CYS A 55 -1.15 -4.42 -8.34
N ARG A 56 -1.62 -4.72 -9.56
CA ARG A 56 -3.04 -4.66 -9.92
C ARG A 56 -3.76 -5.91 -9.43
N ARG A 57 -5.09 -5.85 -9.41
CA ARG A 57 -5.93 -6.98 -9.07
C ARG A 57 -5.65 -8.20 -9.96
N TYR A 58 -5.40 -9.34 -9.35
CA TYR A 58 -5.36 -10.61 -10.09
C TYR A 58 -6.78 -11.04 -10.48
N LEU A 59 -7.01 -11.31 -11.76
CA LEU A 59 -8.25 -11.90 -12.25
C LEU A 59 -7.99 -13.33 -12.72
N GLU A 60 -8.48 -14.30 -11.95
CA GLU A 60 -8.31 -15.74 -12.23
C GLU A 60 -8.76 -16.13 -13.63
N LYS A 61 -9.88 -15.58 -14.10
CA LYS A 61 -10.42 -15.81 -15.46
C LYS A 61 -9.41 -15.46 -16.57
N LEU A 62 -8.58 -14.43 -16.34
CA LEU A 62 -7.58 -13.95 -17.30
C LEU A 62 -6.17 -14.43 -16.97
N ARG A 63 -5.98 -15.05 -15.80
CA ARG A 63 -4.69 -15.42 -15.23
C ARG A 63 -3.67 -14.26 -15.24
N ASP A 64 -4.15 -13.04 -14.99
CA ASP A 64 -3.35 -11.83 -15.13
C ASP A 64 -3.74 -10.75 -14.10
N HIS A 65 -2.81 -9.83 -13.82
CA HIS A 65 -2.98 -8.66 -12.97
C HIS A 65 -3.49 -7.46 -13.77
N VAL A 66 -4.80 -7.23 -13.73
CA VAL A 66 -5.47 -6.21 -14.54
C VAL A 66 -6.35 -5.27 -13.71
N GLY A 67 -6.73 -4.14 -14.30
CA GLY A 67 -7.65 -3.19 -13.68
C GLY A 67 -7.02 -2.35 -12.58
N VAL A 68 -7.74 -2.17 -11.46
CA VAL A 68 -7.35 -1.26 -10.39
C VAL A 68 -6.21 -1.82 -9.53
N GLY A 69 -5.36 -0.92 -9.03
CA GLY A 69 -4.36 -1.24 -8.00
C GLY A 69 -5.03 -1.81 -6.75
N GLU A 70 -4.60 -3.01 -6.37
CA GLU A 70 -5.00 -3.64 -5.10
C GLU A 70 -3.89 -3.51 -4.07
N ARG A 71 -2.61 -3.48 -4.47
CA ARG A 71 -1.51 -3.18 -3.57
C ARG A 71 -0.63 -2.13 -4.18
N PHE A 72 -0.24 -1.11 -3.41
CA PHE A 72 0.64 -0.06 -3.92
C PHE A 72 1.26 0.74 -2.79
N ALA A 73 2.43 1.30 -3.07
CA ALA A 73 3.10 2.23 -2.18
C ALA A 73 2.45 3.63 -2.26
N VAL A 74 2.36 4.31 -1.14
CA VAL A 74 1.93 5.72 -1.01
C VAL A 74 2.90 6.40 -0.06
N ARG A 75 3.27 7.66 -0.32
CA ARG A 75 4.22 8.40 0.52
C ARG A 75 3.73 8.45 1.97
N CYS A 76 4.64 8.33 2.92
CA CYS A 76 4.29 8.40 4.34
C CYS A 76 3.58 9.71 4.69
N GLU A 77 4.08 10.84 4.19
CA GLU A 77 3.50 12.18 4.41
C GLU A 77 2.03 12.27 3.96
N ASP A 78 1.71 11.68 2.80
CA ASP A 78 0.37 11.69 2.23
C ASP A 78 -0.60 10.85 3.07
N ILE A 79 -0.15 9.71 3.60
CA ILE A 79 -0.96 8.87 4.49
C ILE A 79 -1.13 9.53 5.86
N GLU A 80 -0.05 10.06 6.43
CA GLU A 80 -0.05 10.72 7.74
C GLU A 80 -0.98 11.93 7.74
N ALA A 81 -1.03 12.70 6.65
CA ALA A 81 -1.97 13.81 6.47
C ALA A 81 -3.45 13.38 6.37
N LEU A 82 -3.73 12.11 6.10
CA LEU A 82 -5.09 11.55 6.00
C LEU A 82 -5.49 10.75 7.25
N ALA A 83 -4.56 10.59 8.19
CA ALA A 83 -4.76 9.76 9.36
C ALA A 83 -5.59 10.49 10.42
N THR A 84 -6.36 9.73 11.17
CA THR A 84 -7.22 10.19 12.25
C THR A 84 -7.11 9.25 13.44
N ASP A 85 -7.68 9.63 14.57
CA ASP A 85 -7.70 8.75 15.73
C ASP A 85 -8.62 7.53 15.47
N PRO A 86 -8.24 6.35 15.99
CA PRO A 86 -9.09 5.18 15.92
C PRO A 86 -10.39 5.39 16.72
N ASP A 87 -11.42 4.62 16.37
CA ASP A 87 -12.60 4.51 17.19
C ASP A 87 -12.22 4.02 18.59
N THR A 88 -12.76 4.67 19.62
CA THR A 88 -12.63 4.24 21.01
C THR A 88 -13.64 3.15 21.39
N GLU A 89 -14.67 2.94 20.57
CA GLU A 89 -15.79 2.05 20.82
C GLU A 89 -16.20 1.23 19.57
N GLY A 90 -16.92 0.13 19.78
CA GLY A 90 -17.48 -0.68 18.69
C GLY A 90 -16.45 -1.49 17.88
N CYS A 91 -16.86 -1.94 16.69
CA CYS A 91 -16.09 -2.85 15.83
C CYS A 91 -14.83 -2.20 15.20
N GLY A 92 -14.64 -0.89 15.36
CA GLY A 92 -13.45 -0.16 14.95
C GLY A 92 -12.41 0.00 16.05
N ARG A 93 -12.65 -0.51 17.27
CA ARG A 93 -11.71 -0.31 18.37
C ARG A 93 -10.38 -1.01 18.08
N ILE A 94 -9.30 -0.26 18.20
CA ILE A 94 -7.93 -0.80 18.15
C ILE A 94 -7.44 -1.06 19.57
N ASP A 95 -6.70 -2.16 19.76
CA ASP A 95 -6.10 -2.49 21.04
C ASP A 95 -5.20 -1.35 21.55
N GLY A 96 -5.42 -0.98 22.82
CA GLY A 96 -4.74 0.15 23.45
C GLY A 96 -5.07 1.52 22.87
N ASN A 97 -6.12 1.64 22.04
CA ASN A 97 -6.46 2.87 21.31
C ASN A 97 -5.29 3.37 20.44
N THR A 98 -4.49 2.45 19.90
CA THR A 98 -3.28 2.79 19.16
C THR A 98 -3.64 3.42 17.82
N GLY A 99 -3.29 4.71 17.66
CA GLY A 99 -3.46 5.50 16.45
C GLY A 99 -2.18 6.22 16.04
N PRO A 100 -2.20 6.98 14.93
CA PRO A 100 -3.37 7.24 14.09
C PRO A 100 -3.63 6.11 13.06
N VAL A 101 -4.82 6.12 12.45
CA VAL A 101 -5.32 5.14 11.45
C VAL A 101 -5.94 5.87 10.25
N VAL A 102 -6.12 5.20 9.12
CA VAL A 102 -6.83 5.76 7.96
C VAL A 102 -8.16 5.06 7.76
N ARG A 103 -9.27 5.81 7.67
CA ARG A 103 -10.62 5.24 7.50
C ARG A 103 -10.80 4.58 6.14
N ASN A 104 -11.41 3.40 6.14
CA ASN A 104 -11.71 2.68 4.91
C ASN A 104 -13.07 3.09 4.35
N SER A 105 -13.07 4.00 3.37
CA SER A 105 -14.25 4.36 2.61
C SER A 105 -13.98 4.26 1.11
N GLY A 106 -15.03 4.16 0.29
CA GLY A 106 -14.89 4.18 -1.17
C GLY A 106 -14.14 5.41 -1.68
N ALA A 107 -14.44 6.58 -1.09
CA ALA A 107 -13.76 7.84 -1.40
C ALA A 107 -12.28 7.82 -1.00
N MET A 108 -11.95 7.30 0.19
CA MET A 108 -10.56 7.21 0.64
C MET A 108 -9.74 6.25 -0.24
N ARG A 109 -10.31 5.09 -0.58
CA ARG A 109 -9.68 4.13 -1.50
C ARG A 109 -9.39 4.73 -2.87
N LEU A 110 -10.31 5.54 -3.40
CA LEU A 110 -10.09 6.26 -4.65
C LEU A 110 -8.97 7.29 -4.51
N LYS A 111 -8.95 8.05 -3.41
CA LYS A 111 -7.90 9.04 -3.11
C LYS A 111 -6.52 8.37 -3.04
N LEU A 112 -6.38 7.29 -2.29
CA LEU A 112 -5.12 6.56 -2.16
C LEU A 112 -4.61 6.01 -3.50
N ARG A 113 -5.49 5.50 -4.37
CA ARG A 113 -5.09 5.05 -5.72
C ARG A 113 -4.52 6.16 -6.59
N ARG A 114 -4.93 7.42 -6.38
CA ARG A 114 -4.40 8.59 -7.09
C ARG A 114 -3.04 9.03 -6.54
N LEU A 115 -2.76 8.74 -5.27
CA LEU A 115 -1.50 9.01 -4.59
C LEU A 115 -0.49 7.86 -4.70
N ARG A 116 -0.83 6.81 -5.45
CA ARG A 116 0.05 5.65 -5.60
C ARG A 116 1.38 6.08 -6.22
N PHE A 117 2.46 5.51 -5.71
CA PHE A 117 3.74 5.52 -6.38
C PHE A 117 3.64 4.70 -7.67
N GLU A 118 4.09 5.29 -8.78
CA GLU A 118 4.22 4.59 -10.05
C GLU A 118 5.65 4.08 -10.16
N LEU A 119 5.80 2.76 -10.28
CA LEU A 119 7.11 2.19 -10.56
C LEU A 119 7.65 2.80 -11.85
N PRO A 120 8.95 3.15 -11.91
CA PRO A 120 9.56 3.54 -13.17
C PRO A 120 9.38 2.39 -14.16
N ASP A 121 9.12 2.73 -15.43
CA ASP A 121 9.16 1.74 -16.51
C ASP A 121 10.47 0.96 -16.38
N ALA A 122 10.38 -0.36 -16.36
CA ALA A 122 11.56 -1.20 -16.24
C ALA A 122 12.56 -0.76 -17.31
N VAL A 123 13.70 -0.22 -16.90
CA VAL A 123 14.83 -0.05 -17.80
C VAL A 123 15.04 -1.43 -18.42
N PRO A 124 14.96 -1.59 -19.75
CA PRO A 124 15.14 -2.90 -20.36
C PRO A 124 16.47 -3.45 -19.85
N SER A 125 16.41 -4.65 -19.26
CA SER A 125 17.60 -5.35 -18.80
C SER A 125 18.64 -5.34 -19.93
N PRO A 126 19.92 -5.00 -19.67
CA PRO A 126 20.97 -5.01 -20.69
C PRO A 126 21.18 -6.39 -21.37
N ALA A 127 20.44 -7.42 -20.97
CA ALA A 127 20.47 -8.77 -21.54
C ALA A 127 19.75 -8.94 -22.90
N GLN A 128 19.10 -7.92 -23.48
CA GLN A 128 18.44 -8.04 -24.79
C GLN A 128 19.13 -7.29 -25.96
N ALA A 129 20.32 -6.71 -25.76
CA ALA A 129 21.10 -6.07 -26.82
C ALA A 129 22.17 -6.98 -27.47
N ARG A 130 22.08 -8.31 -27.28
CA ARG A 130 22.94 -9.28 -27.98
C ARG A 130 22.09 -10.43 -28.54
N GLY A 131 21.49 -10.18 -29.69
CA GLY A 131 20.87 -11.20 -30.54
C GLY A 131 20.98 -10.73 -31.98
N ARG A 132 21.83 -11.44 -32.74
CA ARG A 132 22.23 -11.22 -34.14
C ARG A 132 21.09 -11.02 -35.11
#